data_AF-A0A7C2QT21-F1
#
_entry.id   AF-A0A7C2QT21-F1
#
_cell.length_a   1.000
_cell.length_b   1.000
_cell.length_c   1.000
_cell.angle_alpha   90.00
_cell.angle_beta   90.00
_cell.angle_gamma   90.00
#
_symmetry.space_group_name_H-M   'P 1'
#
loop_
_entity.id
_entity.type
_entity.pdbx_description
1 polymer ?
#
loop_
_entity_poly.entity_id
_entity_poly.type
_entity_poly.pdbx_seq_one_letter_code
_entity_poly.pdbx_strand_id
1 'polypeptide(L)'
;MRKTIAGFLFPGLLLIMGGCPSTGEGAVRSRETLPFTASRELYDSTFHELTQLLEKTERIIATGDFKAWKTLLTDDYIARYSDAGYLRELSEKPNLKDRNIVLRSLEDYFYQVFIPSRKGTRLDSIEFIDRTHVKAITVIRETPYVVYLFEKDKNNEWKIGLW
;
A
#
# COMPACT_ATOMS: atom_id res chain seq x y z
N MET A 1 -4.17 -12.88 30.15
CA MET A 1 -3.64 -11.52 29.90
C MET A 1 -3.20 -11.43 28.44
N ARG A 2 -3.95 -10.71 27.59
CA ARG A 2 -3.63 -10.59 26.16
C ARG A 2 -2.55 -9.50 26.01
N LYS A 3 -1.35 -9.90 25.56
CA LYS A 3 -0.29 -8.95 25.19
C LYS A 3 -0.76 -8.19 23.94
N THR A 4 -0.92 -6.87 24.09
CA THR A 4 -1.11 -5.94 22.98
C THR A 4 0.10 -6.01 22.08
N ILE A 5 -0.01 -6.67 20.93
CA ILE A 5 0.97 -6.56 19.86
C ILE A 5 0.71 -5.19 19.24
N ALA A 6 1.52 -4.21 19.61
CA ALA A 6 1.55 -2.92 18.95
C ALA A 6 1.83 -3.19 17.46
N GLY A 7 0.82 -2.93 16.61
CA GLY A 7 0.97 -2.95 15.17
C GLY A 7 2.04 -1.92 14.80
N PHE A 8 3.21 -2.41 14.38
CA PHE A 8 4.24 -1.58 13.80
C PHE A 8 3.76 -1.18 12.40
N LEU A 9 3.01 -0.08 12.31
CA LEU A 9 2.99 0.66 11.06
C LEU A 9 4.42 1.11 10.82
N PHE A 10 5.09 0.53 9.83
CA PHE A 10 6.45 0.91 9.47
C PHE A 10 6.37 2.33 8.91
N PRO A 11 6.92 3.34 9.62
CA PRO A 11 6.88 4.72 9.14
C PRO A 11 7.71 4.90 7.85
N GLY A 12 8.61 3.94 7.57
CA GLY A 12 9.52 3.95 6.42
C GLY A 12 8.94 3.45 5.10
N LEU A 13 7.68 2.97 5.08
CA LEU A 13 6.95 2.70 3.83
C LEU A 13 5.78 3.68 3.64
N LEU A 14 5.84 4.83 4.31
CA LEU A 14 5.07 6.00 3.91
C LEU A 14 5.84 6.62 2.75
N LEU A 15 5.22 6.70 1.57
CA LEU A 15 5.78 7.38 0.40
C LEU A 15 6.17 8.81 0.82
N ILE A 16 7.46 9.05 1.06
CA ILE A 16 7.96 10.41 1.25
C ILE A 16 8.02 11.01 -0.16
N MET A 17 6.97 11.75 -0.51
CA MET A 17 6.96 12.68 -1.64
C MET A 17 7.98 13.78 -1.33
N GLY A 18 9.26 13.50 -1.62
CA GLY A 18 10.35 14.45 -1.52
C GLY A 18 10.37 15.33 -2.76
N GLY A 19 9.88 16.56 -2.64
CA GLY A 19 10.13 17.62 -3.61
C GLY A 19 11.51 18.25 -3.39
N CYS A 20 12.18 18.61 -4.49
CA CYS A 20 13.01 19.81 -4.57
C CYS A 20 13.12 20.26 -6.04
N PRO A 21 13.15 21.58 -6.34
CA PRO A 21 12.86 22.14 -7.65
C PRO A 21 14.12 22.48 -8.46
N SER A 22 14.01 22.51 -9.79
CA SER A 22 14.75 23.49 -10.59
C SER A 22 14.06 23.80 -11.92
N THR A 23 14.10 25.09 -12.20
CA THR A 23 13.51 25.90 -13.27
C THR A 23 13.74 25.40 -14.70
N GLY A 24 12.68 25.42 -15.50
CA GLY A 24 12.72 25.40 -16.97
C GLY A 24 11.37 25.83 -17.54
N GLU A 25 11.34 27.00 -18.16
CA GLU A 25 10.17 27.61 -18.81
C GLU A 25 9.50 26.68 -19.83
N GLY A 26 8.19 26.54 -19.70
CA GLY A 26 7.31 25.97 -20.71
C GLY A 26 5.87 26.15 -20.23
N ALA A 27 5.08 26.94 -20.94
CA ALA A 27 3.69 27.25 -20.60
C ALA A 27 2.83 25.98 -20.62
N VAL A 28 2.73 25.29 -19.47
CA VAL A 28 1.76 24.22 -19.26
C VAL A 28 0.48 24.89 -18.81
N ARG A 29 -0.49 24.92 -19.73
CA ARG A 29 -1.89 25.26 -19.46
C ARG A 29 -2.38 24.31 -18.37
N SER A 30 -2.37 24.76 -17.12
CA SER A 30 -2.88 24.04 -15.96
C SER A 30 -4.33 23.66 -16.25
N ARG A 31 -4.58 22.42 -16.68
CA ARG A 31 -5.91 21.86 -16.57
C ARG A 31 -6.13 21.73 -15.08
N GLU A 32 -6.98 22.59 -14.52
CA GLU A 32 -7.50 22.37 -13.18
C GLU A 32 -8.22 21.02 -13.21
N THR A 33 -7.53 19.97 -12.77
CA THR A 33 -8.14 18.65 -12.61
C THR A 33 -9.10 18.78 -11.43
N LEU A 34 -10.39 18.90 -11.72
CA LEU A 34 -11.40 18.89 -10.66
C LEU A 34 -11.25 17.58 -9.86
N PRO A 35 -11.29 17.66 -8.52
CA PRO A 35 -11.18 16.45 -7.70
C PRO A 35 -12.33 15.51 -8.03
N PHE A 36 -11.99 14.23 -8.23
CA PHE A 36 -13.00 13.20 -8.45
C PHE A 36 -13.90 13.12 -7.23
N THR A 37 -15.21 13.31 -7.43
CA THR A 37 -16.21 13.19 -6.37
C THR A 37 -17.03 11.93 -6.62
N ALA A 38 -16.85 10.93 -5.75
CA ALA A 38 -17.65 9.71 -5.80
C ALA A 38 -19.09 9.98 -5.33
N SER A 39 -20.07 9.29 -5.92
CA SER A 39 -21.41 9.23 -5.33
C SER A 39 -21.36 8.43 -4.02
N ARG A 40 -22.35 8.62 -3.14
CA ARG A 40 -22.44 7.87 -1.89
C ARG A 40 -22.51 6.36 -2.16
N GLU A 41 -23.28 5.96 -3.16
CA GLU A 41 -23.48 4.57 -3.53
C GLU A 41 -22.17 3.93 -4.02
N LEU A 42 -21.42 4.64 -4.88
CA LEU A 42 -20.11 4.18 -5.35
C LEU A 42 -19.10 4.08 -4.20
N TYR A 43 -19.14 5.03 -3.27
CA TYR A 43 -18.31 4.99 -2.08
C TYR A 43 -18.63 3.79 -1.21
N ASP A 44 -19.90 3.60 -0.84
CA ASP A 44 -20.34 2.53 0.05
C ASP A 44 -20.05 1.14 -0.54
N SER A 45 -20.29 0.96 -1.85
CA SER A 45 -19.98 -0.30 -2.53
C SER A 45 -18.48 -0.59 -2.56
N THR A 46 -17.67 0.41 -2.92
CA THR A 46 -16.20 0.25 -2.99
C THR A 46 -15.60 0.03 -1.62
N PHE A 47 -16.10 0.75 -0.60
CA PHE A 47 -15.66 0.55 0.79
C PHE A 47 -15.93 -0.88 1.25
N HIS A 48 -17.10 -1.44 0.91
CA HIS A 48 -17.43 -2.82 1.20
C HIS A 48 -16.49 -3.81 0.49
N GLU A 49 -16.27 -3.65 -0.83
CA GLU A 49 -15.36 -4.49 -1.62
C GLU A 49 -13.93 -4.48 -1.05
N LEU A 50 -13.40 -3.30 -0.73
CA LEU A 50 -12.06 -3.15 -0.18
C LEU A 50 -11.95 -3.69 1.25
N THR A 51 -13.01 -3.60 2.05
CA THR A 51 -13.07 -4.25 3.36
C THR A 51 -12.91 -5.77 3.21
N GLN A 52 -13.65 -6.40 2.28
CA GLN A 52 -13.54 -7.83 2.02
C GLN A 52 -12.15 -8.24 1.51
N LEU A 53 -11.55 -7.44 0.64
CA LEU A 53 -10.19 -7.65 0.16
C LEU A 53 -9.17 -7.60 1.30
N LEU A 54 -9.32 -6.66 2.24
CA LEU A 54 -8.44 -6.55 3.41
C LEU A 54 -8.63 -7.71 4.39
N GLU A 55 -9.85 -8.15 4.64
CA GLU A 55 -10.10 -9.35 5.45
C GLU A 55 -9.49 -10.61 4.82
N LYS A 56 -9.58 -10.75 3.48
CA LYS A 56 -8.89 -11.82 2.73
C LYS A 56 -7.38 -11.72 2.90
N THR A 57 -6.84 -10.51 2.80
CA THR A 57 -5.41 -10.24 3.00
C THR A 57 -4.95 -10.63 4.41
N GLU A 58 -5.68 -10.23 5.45
CA GLU A 58 -5.40 -10.58 6.85
C GLU A 58 -5.36 -12.11 7.06
N ARG A 59 -6.30 -12.86 6.48
CA ARG A 59 -6.26 -14.34 6.54
C ARG A 59 -5.02 -14.92 5.87
N ILE A 60 -4.64 -14.41 4.69
CA ILE A 60 -3.47 -14.86 3.93
C ILE A 60 -2.16 -14.55 4.68
N ILE A 61 -2.02 -13.36 5.25
CA ILE A 61 -0.81 -13.00 6.01
C ILE A 61 -0.72 -13.75 7.34
N ALA A 62 -1.87 -14.11 7.95
CA ALA A 62 -1.91 -14.91 9.16
C ALA A 62 -1.38 -16.33 8.94
N THR A 63 -1.57 -16.90 7.74
CA THR A 63 -1.04 -18.21 7.35
C THR A 63 0.31 -18.14 6.65
N GLY A 64 0.79 -16.93 6.30
CA GLY A 64 2.03 -16.75 5.54
C GLY A 64 1.92 -17.26 4.10
N ASP A 65 0.74 -17.27 3.50
CA ASP A 65 0.55 -17.81 2.14
C ASP A 65 1.01 -16.81 1.06
N PHE A 66 2.31 -16.86 0.76
CA PHE A 66 2.93 -16.01 -0.25
C PHE A 66 2.27 -16.12 -1.63
N LYS A 67 1.91 -17.34 -2.05
CA LYS A 67 1.33 -17.58 -3.38
C LYS A 67 -0.04 -16.93 -3.48
N ALA A 68 -0.89 -17.11 -2.46
CA ALA A 68 -2.19 -16.47 -2.41
C ALA A 68 -2.07 -14.95 -2.34
N TRP A 69 -1.14 -14.43 -1.52
CA TRP A 69 -0.89 -12.99 -1.41
C TRP A 69 -0.53 -12.37 -2.75
N LYS A 70 0.35 -13.02 -3.51
CA LYS A 70 0.80 -12.54 -4.83
C LYS A 70 -0.37 -12.35 -5.81
N THR A 71 -1.46 -13.12 -5.69
CA THR A 71 -2.65 -12.96 -6.54
C THR A 71 -3.46 -11.69 -6.29
N LEU A 72 -3.22 -11.02 -5.14
CA LEU A 72 -3.89 -9.77 -4.76
C LEU A 72 -3.14 -8.53 -5.27
N LEU A 73 -1.95 -8.71 -5.84
CA LEU A 73 -1.08 -7.62 -6.24
C LEU A 73 -1.28 -7.25 -7.71
N THR A 74 -1.00 -6.00 -8.03
CA THR A 74 -0.81 -5.55 -9.41
C THR A 74 0.51 -6.07 -9.97
N ASP A 75 0.63 -6.10 -11.30
CA ASP A 75 1.85 -6.50 -11.99
C ASP A 75 3.01 -5.54 -11.66
N ASP A 76 2.73 -4.23 -11.56
CA ASP A 76 3.72 -3.21 -11.19
C ASP A 76 4.24 -3.39 -9.76
N TYR A 77 3.36 -3.73 -8.82
CA TYR A 77 3.76 -4.07 -7.45
C TYR A 77 4.74 -5.26 -7.45
N ILE A 78 4.39 -6.32 -8.17
CA ILE A 78 5.23 -7.52 -8.29
C ILE A 78 6.56 -7.16 -8.92
N ALA A 79 6.57 -6.41 -10.03
CA ALA A 79 7.78 -6.02 -10.74
C ALA A 79 8.72 -5.22 -9.84
N ARG A 80 8.21 -4.21 -9.15
CA ARG A 80 9.01 -3.34 -8.27
C ARG A 80 9.65 -4.11 -7.12
N TYR A 81 8.88 -4.94 -6.40
CA TYR A 81 9.38 -5.70 -5.26
C TYR A 81 10.02 -7.04 -5.64
N SER A 82 10.15 -7.34 -6.93
CA SER A 82 11.00 -8.42 -7.45
C SER A 82 12.34 -7.91 -8.00
N ASP A 83 12.51 -6.59 -8.16
CA ASP A 83 13.76 -6.01 -8.66
C ASP A 83 14.89 -6.13 -7.63
N ALA A 84 16.00 -6.73 -8.04
CA ALA A 84 17.13 -6.99 -7.16
C ALA A 84 17.84 -5.70 -6.71
N GLY A 85 17.88 -4.67 -7.56
CA GLY A 85 18.46 -3.37 -7.21
C GLY A 85 17.68 -2.70 -6.10
N TYR A 86 16.36 -2.64 -6.26
CA TYR A 86 15.46 -2.06 -5.29
C TYR A 86 15.42 -2.84 -3.96
N LEU A 87 15.40 -4.18 -4.00
CA LEU A 87 15.45 -4.99 -2.78
C LEU A 87 16.76 -4.80 -2.00
N ARG A 88 17.89 -4.62 -2.71
CA ARG A 88 19.18 -4.28 -2.08
C ARG A 88 19.11 -2.92 -1.41
N GLU A 89 18.60 -1.89 -2.09
CA GLU A 89 18.41 -0.56 -1.49
C GLU A 89 17.47 -0.58 -0.27
N LEU A 90 16.39 -1.38 -0.35
CA LEU A 90 15.45 -1.54 0.75
C LEU A 90 16.10 -2.24 1.96
N SER A 91 16.99 -3.21 1.71
CA SER A 91 17.77 -3.89 2.76
C SER A 91 18.69 -2.95 3.54
N GLU A 92 19.14 -1.86 2.93
CA GLU A 92 20.00 -0.86 3.58
C GLU A 92 19.23 0.09 4.52
N LYS A 93 17.89 0.04 4.56
CA LYS A 93 17.10 0.86 5.48
C LYS A 93 17.40 0.46 6.94
N PRO A 94 17.51 1.42 7.88
CA PRO A 94 17.91 1.13 9.27
C PRO A 94 17.12 0.00 9.92
N ASN A 95 15.81 -0.05 9.71
CA ASN A 95 14.92 -1.07 10.27
C ASN A 95 15.20 -2.51 9.79
N LEU A 96 15.88 -2.69 8.66
CA LEU A 96 16.29 -4.00 8.16
C LEU A 96 17.79 -4.24 8.41
N LYS A 97 18.61 -3.22 8.15
CA LYS A 97 20.06 -3.26 8.32
C LYS A 97 20.48 -3.55 9.77
N ASP A 98 19.88 -2.88 10.75
CA ASP A 98 20.22 -3.06 12.17
C ASP A 98 19.86 -4.48 12.67
N ARG A 99 18.98 -5.18 11.94
CA ARG A 99 18.54 -6.56 12.21
C ARG A 99 19.23 -7.59 11.30
N ASN A 100 20.20 -7.17 10.49
CA ASN A 100 20.89 -8.00 9.50
C ASN A 100 19.92 -8.72 8.53
N ILE A 101 18.81 -8.09 8.16
CA ILE A 101 17.85 -8.63 7.19
C ILE A 101 18.26 -8.21 5.77
N VAL A 102 18.42 -9.19 4.89
CA VAL A 102 18.72 -8.98 3.47
C VAL A 102 17.56 -9.54 2.64
N LEU A 103 16.95 -8.68 1.83
CA LEU A 103 15.86 -9.05 0.93
C LEU A 103 16.47 -9.49 -0.41
N ARG A 104 16.21 -10.74 -0.81
CA ARG A 104 16.71 -11.31 -2.09
C ARG A 104 15.60 -11.62 -3.07
N SER A 105 14.36 -11.63 -2.60
CA SER A 105 13.20 -11.98 -3.39
C SER A 105 11.96 -11.22 -2.91
N LEU A 106 10.92 -11.24 -3.75
CA LEU A 106 9.58 -10.78 -3.36
C LEU A 106 9.03 -11.55 -2.15
N GLU A 107 9.40 -12.83 -2.01
CA GLU A 107 9.00 -13.65 -0.88
C GLU A 107 9.69 -13.22 0.43
N ASP A 108 10.99 -12.86 0.38
CA ASP A 108 11.66 -12.26 1.55
C ASP A 108 10.99 -10.94 1.93
N TYR A 109 10.67 -10.09 0.95
CA TYR A 109 9.93 -8.85 1.19
C TYR A 109 8.58 -9.14 1.85
N PHE A 110 7.85 -10.14 1.38
CA PHE A 110 6.57 -10.54 1.96
C PHE A 110 6.70 -10.87 3.45
N TYR A 111 7.60 -11.79 3.82
CA TYR A 111 7.73 -12.22 5.21
C TYR A 111 8.38 -11.16 6.12
N GLN A 112 9.39 -10.44 5.63
CA GLN A 112 10.20 -9.57 6.47
C GLN A 112 9.67 -8.14 6.56
N VAL A 113 8.91 -7.69 5.56
CA VAL A 113 8.43 -6.30 5.46
C VAL A 113 6.91 -6.22 5.40
N PHE A 114 6.27 -6.94 4.47
CA PHE A 114 4.83 -6.80 4.26
C PHE A 114 4.04 -7.30 5.47
N ILE A 115 4.22 -8.56 5.89
CA ILE A 115 3.46 -9.14 7.02
C ILE A 115 3.61 -8.28 8.29
N PRO A 116 4.83 -7.92 8.75
CA PRO A 116 4.98 -7.13 9.96
C PRO A 116 4.33 -5.74 9.86
N SER A 117 4.32 -5.14 8.67
CA SER A 117 3.76 -3.80 8.43
C SER A 117 2.24 -3.78 8.35
N ARG A 118 1.63 -4.90 7.93
CA ARG A 118 0.21 -4.97 7.64
C ARG A 118 -0.62 -5.60 8.74
N LYS A 119 -0.01 -6.43 9.57
CA LYS A 119 -0.71 -7.17 10.62
C LYS A 119 -1.50 -6.24 11.54
N GLY A 120 -2.81 -6.46 11.61
CA GLY A 120 -3.72 -5.72 12.49
C GLY A 120 -4.07 -4.32 11.97
N THR A 121 -3.90 -4.08 10.67
CA THR A 121 -4.37 -2.85 10.03
C THR A 121 -5.89 -2.85 9.94
N ARG A 122 -6.53 -1.71 10.24
CA ARG A 122 -7.97 -1.51 10.08
C ARG A 122 -8.25 -0.56 8.91
N LEU A 123 -9.39 -0.72 8.25
CA LEU A 123 -9.91 0.26 7.31
C LEU A 123 -10.90 1.17 8.03
N ASP A 124 -10.62 2.47 8.08
CA ASP A 124 -11.51 3.46 8.69
C ASP A 124 -12.23 4.30 7.62
N SER A 125 -11.55 4.62 6.52
CA SER A 125 -12.13 5.35 5.39
C SER A 125 -11.37 5.07 4.10
N ILE A 126 -11.95 5.47 2.97
CA ILE A 126 -11.28 5.46 1.67
C ILE A 126 -11.29 6.85 1.04
N GLU A 127 -10.33 7.14 0.18
CA GLU A 127 -10.26 8.37 -0.62
C GLU A 127 -10.08 7.97 -2.08
N PHE A 128 -11.03 8.32 -2.93
CA PHE A 128 -10.88 8.13 -4.37
C PHE A 128 -9.94 9.19 -4.94
N ILE A 129 -8.99 8.74 -5.74
CA ILE A 129 -8.18 9.61 -6.60
C ILE A 129 -8.88 9.76 -7.95
N ASP A 130 -9.41 8.66 -8.46
CA ASP A 130 -10.31 8.59 -9.61
C ASP A 130 -11.13 7.29 -9.55
N ARG A 131 -11.76 6.89 -10.66
CA ARG A 131 -12.62 5.71 -10.72
C ARG A 131 -11.91 4.36 -10.52
N THR A 132 -10.59 4.32 -10.72
CA THR A 132 -9.79 3.09 -10.68
C THR A 132 -8.72 3.13 -9.59
N HIS A 133 -8.54 4.26 -8.90
CA HIS A 133 -7.53 4.43 -7.86
C HIS A 133 -8.13 4.92 -6.54
N VAL A 134 -7.84 4.18 -5.47
CA VAL A 134 -8.35 4.46 -4.12
C VAL A 134 -7.25 4.33 -3.08
N LYS A 135 -7.14 5.30 -2.17
CA LYS A 135 -6.36 5.17 -0.94
C LYS A 135 -7.24 4.56 0.15
N ALA A 136 -6.71 3.58 0.87
CA ALA A 136 -7.29 3.10 2.12
C ALA A 136 -6.61 3.78 3.29
N ILE A 137 -7.41 4.28 4.23
CA ILE A 137 -6.96 5.10 5.35
C ILE A 137 -7.34 4.42 6.66
N THR A 138 -6.38 4.37 7.59
CA THR A 138 -6.64 4.08 9.01
C THR A 138 -6.41 5.34 9.84
N VAL A 139 -7.12 5.46 10.96
CA VAL A 139 -6.95 6.55 11.91
C VAL A 139 -6.39 5.98 13.21
N ILE A 140 -5.23 6.49 13.62
CA ILE A 140 -4.56 6.12 14.87
C ILE A 140 -4.31 7.38 15.67
N ARG A 141 -4.88 7.44 16.87
CA ARG A 141 -4.79 8.63 17.75
C ARG A 141 -5.13 9.90 16.96
N GLU A 142 -6.28 9.87 16.27
CA GLU A 142 -6.82 10.98 15.46
C GLU A 142 -5.98 11.35 14.23
N THR A 143 -4.86 10.66 13.98
CA THR A 143 -4.01 10.90 12.81
C THR A 143 -4.35 9.90 11.70
N PRO A 144 -4.72 10.37 10.49
CA PRO A 144 -4.94 9.49 9.35
C PRO A 144 -3.63 9.02 8.74
N TYR A 145 -3.57 7.73 8.39
CA TYR A 145 -2.45 7.10 7.70
C TYR A 145 -2.97 6.36 6.48
N VAL A 146 -2.36 6.62 5.32
CA VAL A 146 -2.59 5.81 4.13
C VAL A 146 -1.93 4.46 4.37
N VAL A 147 -2.75 3.42 4.36
CA VAL A 147 -2.29 2.05 4.51
C VAL A 147 -2.18 1.41 3.14
N TYR A 148 -3.21 1.38 2.32
CA TYR A 148 -3.10 0.75 1.00
C TYR A 148 -3.38 1.74 -0.11
N LEU A 149 -2.73 1.49 -1.25
CA LEU A 149 -3.10 2.02 -2.54
C LEU A 149 -3.77 0.88 -3.30
N PHE A 150 -5.00 1.10 -3.73
CA PHE A 150 -5.78 0.13 -4.48
C PHE A 150 -5.99 0.61 -5.90
N GLU A 151 -5.96 -0.35 -6.80
CA GLU A 151 -6.10 -0.18 -8.24
C GLU A 151 -7.11 -1.18 -8.78
N LYS A 152 -7.90 -0.78 -9.76
CA LYS A 152 -8.62 -1.75 -10.60
C LYS A 152 -7.75 -2.28 -11.73
N ASP A 153 -7.61 -3.59 -11.79
CA ASP A 153 -6.95 -4.25 -12.91
C ASP A 153 -7.82 -4.25 -14.19
N LYS A 154 -7.28 -4.83 -15.27
CA LYS A 154 -7.97 -4.99 -16.55
C LYS A 154 -9.29 -5.77 -16.48
N ASN A 155 -9.50 -6.55 -15.42
CA ASN A 155 -10.72 -7.32 -15.17
C ASN A 155 -11.70 -6.56 -14.26
N ASN A 156 -11.40 -5.30 -13.94
CA ASN A 156 -12.17 -4.44 -13.04
C ASN A 156 -12.19 -4.97 -11.58
N GLU A 157 -11.19 -5.76 -11.19
CA GLU A 157 -10.98 -6.25 -9.82
C GLU A 157 -10.02 -5.34 -9.06
N TRP A 158 -10.30 -5.06 -7.78
CA TRP A 158 -9.38 -4.32 -6.91
C TRP A 158 -8.14 -5.17 -6.54
N LYS A 159 -6.97 -4.58 -6.73
CA LYS A 159 -5.65 -5.13 -6.41
C LYS A 159 -4.84 -4.13 -5.59
N ILE A 160 -3.88 -4.63 -4.83
CA ILE A 160 -2.91 -3.81 -4.10
C ILE A 160 -1.90 -3.26 -5.12
N GLY A 161 -1.90 -1.95 -5.27
CA GLY A 161 -1.15 -1.19 -6.28
C GLY A 161 0.02 -0.37 -5.71
N LEU A 162 0.67 0.37 -6.61
CA LEU A 162 1.86 1.18 -6.33
C LEU A 162 1.80 2.65 -6.77
N TRP A 163 0.68 3.09 -7.36
CA TRP A 163 0.52 4.42 -7.98
C TRP A 163 1.23 5.58 -7.28
#